data_AF-A0A0N0TQ37-F1
#
_entry.id   AF-A0A0N0TQ37-F1
#
_cell.length_a   1.000
_cell.length_b   1.000
_cell.length_c   1.000
_cell.angle_alpha   90.00
_cell.angle_beta   90.00
_cell.angle_gamma   90.00
#
_symmetry.space_group_name_H-M   'P 1'
#
loop_
_entity.id
_entity.type
_entity.pdbx_description
1 polymer ?
#
loop_
_entity_poly.entity_id
_entity_poly.type
_entity_poly.pdbx_seq_one_letter_code
_entity_poly.pdbx_strand_id
1 'polypeptide(L)' 'MGRAVQRVWLNPAHGPAVGRFARERPLVWLDDDFDLFPTARRAFLDRRRDPTALIAVDPATGITADHLAAVEVALRS' A
#
# COMPACT_ATOMS: atom_id res chain seq x y z
N MET A 1 -26.03 11.42 -8.35
CA MET A 1 -25.23 12.26 -7.44
C MET A 1 -24.26 11.33 -6.71
N GLY A 2 -22.94 11.54 -6.79
CA GLY A 2 -21.97 10.67 -6.07
C GLY A 2 -20.64 10.38 -6.79
N ARG A 3 -20.07 11.30 -7.56
CA ARG A 3 -18.89 11.02 -8.43
C ARG A 3 -17.73 12.00 -8.28
N ALA A 4 -17.65 12.70 -7.14
CA ALA A 4 -16.69 13.79 -6.93
C ALA A 4 -15.63 13.52 -5.84
N VAL A 5 -15.78 12.51 -4.98
CA VAL A 5 -14.82 12.26 -3.87
C VAL A 5 -13.71 11.26 -4.25
N GLN A 6 -13.96 10.36 -5.20
CA GLN A 6 -13.01 9.32 -5.62
C GLN A 6 -11.84 9.83 -6.49
N ARG A 7 -11.84 11.10 -6.92
CA ARG A 7 -10.83 11.62 -7.87
C ARG A 7 -9.65 12.33 -7.19
N VAL A 8 -9.74 12.61 -5.88
CA VAL A 8 -8.68 13.30 -5.10
C VAL A 8 -7.69 12.32 -4.45
N TRP A 9 -8.08 11.06 -4.24
CA TRP A 9 -7.26 10.07 -3.50
C TRP A 9 -6.33 9.21 -4.38
N LEU A 10 -6.40 9.35 -5.70
CA LEU A 10 -5.53 8.66 -6.65
C LEU A 10 -4.19 9.39 -6.77
N ASN A 11 -3.37 9.39 -5.72
CA ASN A 11 -2.20 10.25 -5.67
C ASN A 11 -0.87 9.49 -5.66
N PRO A 12 -0.03 9.62 -6.72
CA PRO A 12 1.36 9.16 -6.69
C PRO A 12 2.21 9.80 -5.57
N ALA A 13 1.71 10.84 -4.89
CA ALA A 13 2.37 11.48 -3.75
C ALA A 13 2.29 10.71 -2.42
N HIS A 14 1.44 9.68 -2.28
CA HIS A 14 1.31 8.98 -0.99
C HIS A 14 2.53 8.12 -0.65
N GLY A 15 3.16 7.49 -1.65
CA GLY A 15 4.36 6.66 -1.46
C GLY A 15 5.47 7.37 -0.66
N PRO A 16 5.89 8.59 -1.03
CA PRO A 16 6.84 9.37 -0.24
C PRO A 16 6.43 9.62 1.21
N ALA A 17 5.15 9.95 1.46
CA ALA A 17 4.65 10.21 2.82
C ALA A 17 4.64 8.92 3.66
N VAL A 18 4.17 7.82 3.09
CA VAL A 18 4.16 6.50 3.73
C VAL A 18 5.59 6.04 4.02
N GLY A 19 6.52 6.18 3.07
CA GLY A 19 7.93 5.86 3.26
C GLY A 19 8.58 6.69 4.36
N ARG A 20 8.29 7.99 4.42
CA ARG A 20 8.76 8.88 5.49
C ARG A 20 8.20 8.48 6.86
N PHE A 21 6.94 8.07 6.92
CA PHE A 21 6.33 7.57 8.14
C PHE A 21 6.97 6.25 8.59
N ALA A 22 7.15 5.31 7.67
CA ALA A 22 7.77 4.02 7.94
C ALA A 22 9.23 4.17 8.43
N ARG A 23 9.99 5.13 7.88
CA ARG A 23 11.45 5.26 8.10
C ARG A 23 12.13 3.92 7.86
N GLU A 24 13.02 3.49 8.74
CA GLU A 24 13.81 2.25 8.63
C GLU A 24 13.06 1.01 9.17
N ARG A 25 11.75 1.12 9.38
CA ARG A 25 10.94 0.00 9.88
C ARG A 25 10.41 -0.83 8.71
N PRO A 26 10.24 -2.16 8.89
CA PRO A 26 9.41 -2.96 8.01
C PRO A 26 8.02 -2.33 7.82
N LEU A 27 7.47 -2.44 6.62
CA LEU A 27 6.18 -1.87 6.26
C LEU A 27 5.33 -2.91 5.53
N VAL A 28 4.06 -2.99 5.92
CA VAL A 28 3.03 -3.64 5.11
C VAL A 28 1.96 -2.60 4.79
N TRP A 29 1.62 -2.46 3.51
CA TRP A 29 0.58 -1.56 3.04
C TRP A 29 -0.54 -2.38 2.41
N LEU A 30 -1.75 -2.24 2.97
CA LEU A 30 -2.98 -2.79 2.41
C LEU A 30 -3.72 -1.70 1.62
N ASP A 31 -4.00 -1.94 0.35
CA ASP A 31 -4.64 -0.97 -0.55
C ASP A 31 -5.29 -1.70 -1.74
N ASP A 32 -6.37 -1.17 -2.30
CA ASP A 32 -7.07 -1.77 -3.45
C ASP A 32 -6.53 -1.29 -4.81
N ASP A 33 -5.76 -0.21 -4.81
CA ASP A 33 -5.47 0.57 -6.02
C ASP A 33 -4.00 0.53 -6.48
N PHE A 34 -3.23 -0.49 -6.08
CA PHE A 34 -1.79 -0.56 -6.39
C PHE A 34 -1.44 -0.57 -7.88
N ASP A 35 -2.36 -1.00 -8.74
CA ASP A 35 -2.14 -1.07 -10.20
C ASP A 35 -2.52 0.22 -10.94
N LEU A 36 -3.08 1.22 -10.25
CA LEU A 36 -3.41 2.51 -10.88
C LEU A 36 -2.17 3.36 -11.23
N PHE A 37 -1.07 3.16 -10.50
CA PHE A 37 0.19 3.89 -10.73
C PHE A 37 1.43 2.97 -10.66
N PRO A 38 1.60 2.04 -11.61
CA PRO A 38 2.62 0.99 -11.53
C PRO A 38 4.05 1.55 -11.51
N THR A 39 4.32 2.65 -12.23
CA THR A 39 5.64 3.32 -12.22
C THR A 39 5.94 3.97 -10.88
N ALA A 40 4.96 4.64 -10.26
CA ALA A 40 5.12 5.25 -8.95
C ALA A 40 5.30 4.19 -7.85
N ARG A 41 4.53 3.09 -7.93
CA ARG A 41 4.70 1.91 -7.07
C ARG A 41 6.11 1.35 -7.15
N ARG A 42 6.62 1.11 -8.38
CA ARG A 42 7.99 0.63 -8.59
C ARG A 42 9.01 1.59 -7.97
N ALA A 43 8.90 2.88 -8.27
CA ALA A 43 9.81 3.89 -7.74
C ALA A 43 9.73 4.07 -6.21
N PHE A 44 8.60 3.73 -5.58
CA PHE A 44 8.48 3.67 -4.13
C PHE A 44 9.24 2.47 -3.57
N LEU A 45 9.00 1.27 -4.11
CA LEU A 45 9.67 0.04 -3.69
C LEU A 45 11.18 0.11 -3.89
N ASP A 46 11.66 0.64 -5.03
CA ASP A 46 13.08 0.76 -5.33
C ASP A 46 13.83 1.70 -4.36
N ARG A 47 13.12 2.64 -3.73
CA ARG A 47 13.69 3.55 -2.71
C ARG A 47 13.71 2.95 -1.31
N ARG A 48 12.90 1.92 -1.06
CA ARG A 48 12.84 1.26 0.24
C ARG A 48 14.04 0.33 0.38
N ARG A 49 14.75 0.44 1.49
CA ARG A 49 15.83 -0.48 1.86
C ARG A 49 15.36 -1.57 2.81
N ASP A 50 14.28 -1.29 3.54
CA ASP A 50 13.70 -2.18 4.53
C ASP A 50 12.52 -2.96 3.94
N PRO A 51 12.23 -4.17 4.48
CA PRO A 51 11.15 -5.02 4.00
C PRO A 51 9.84 -4.24 3.81
N THR A 52 9.27 -4.37 2.63
CA THR A 52 8.03 -3.69 2.26
C THR A 52 7.14 -4.63 1.49
N ALA A 53 5.98 -4.99 2.05
CA ALA A 53 4.97 -5.79 1.38
C ALA A 53 3.77 -4.91 0.99
N LEU A 54 3.27 -5.12 -0.22
CA LEU A 54 2.04 -4.51 -0.73
C LEU A 54 1.00 -5.63 -0.84
N ILE A 55 -0.11 -5.51 -0.11
CA ILE A 55 -1.17 -6.53 -0.05
C ILE A 55 -2.43 -5.91 -0.63
N ALA A 56 -2.82 -6.36 -1.82
CA ALA A 56 -4.05 -5.89 -2.45
C ALA A 56 -5.26 -6.32 -1.61
N VAL A 57 -6.21 -5.41 -1.43
CA VAL A 57 -7.52 -5.72 -0.81
C VAL A 57 -8.64 -5.44 -1.81
N ASP A 58 -9.77 -6.13 -1.65
CA ASP A 58 -11.00 -5.81 -2.38
C ASP A 58 -11.91 -4.97 -1.47
N PRO A 59 -12.27 -3.72 -1.84
CA PRO A 59 -13.12 -2.88 -1.01
C PRO A 59 -14.53 -3.45 -0.81
N ALA A 60 -15.02 -4.32 -1.70
CA ALA A 60 -16.32 -4.97 -1.56
C ALA A 60 -16.31 -6.06 -0.48
N THR A 61 -15.16 -6.67 -0.25
CA THR A 61 -14.97 -7.74 0.74
C THR A 61 -14.37 -7.22 2.05
N GLY A 62 -13.60 -6.13 1.98
CA GLY A 62 -12.89 -5.54 3.11
C GLY A 62 -11.62 -6.32 3.51
N ILE A 63 -11.11 -6.03 4.70
CA ILE A 63 -9.93 -6.72 5.25
C ILE A 63 -10.37 -8.06 5.85
N THR A 64 -9.78 -9.16 5.37
CA THR A 64 -10.08 -10.53 5.79
C THR A 64 -8.97 -11.09 6.69
N ALA A 65 -9.22 -12.26 7.27
CA ALA A 65 -8.21 -12.99 8.03
C ALA A 65 -6.97 -13.35 7.19
N ASP A 66 -7.15 -13.62 5.88
CA ASP A 66 -6.05 -13.93 4.98
C ASP A 66 -5.11 -12.73 4.80
N HIS A 67 -5.66 -11.51 4.72
CA HIS A 67 -4.86 -10.30 4.68
C HIS A 67 -4.04 -10.14 5.97
N LEU A 68 -4.64 -10.42 7.13
CA LEU A 68 -3.92 -10.34 8.41
C LEU A 68 -2.83 -11.40 8.52
N ALA A 69 -3.09 -12.64 8.09
CA ALA A 69 -2.10 -13.70 8.04
C ALA A 69 -0.92 -13.31 7.12
N ALA A 70 -1.20 -12.71 5.96
CA ALA A 70 -0.15 -12.23 5.06
C ALA A 70 0.67 -11.08 5.67
N VAL A 71 0.05 -10.17 6.42
CA VAL A 71 0.76 -9.12 7.19
C VAL A 71 1.71 -9.76 8.21
N GLU A 72 1.24 -10.75 8.96
CA GLU A 72 2.05 -11.42 9.97
C GLU A 72 3.26 -12.13 9.36
N VAL A 73 3.07 -12.82 8.23
CA VAL A 73 4.17 -13.44 7.50
C VAL A 73 5.20 -12.40 7.06
N ALA A 74 4.74 -11.29 6.46
CA ALA A 74 5.61 -10.24 5.93
C ALA A 74 6.40 -9.47 7.01
N LEU A 75 5.90 -9.40 8.24
CA LEU A 75 6.58 -8.70 9.35
C LEU A 75 7.51 -9.59 10.17
N ARG A 76 7.44 -10.91 10.00
CA ARG A 76 8.31 -11.89 10.69
C ARG A 76 9.56 -12.27 9.87
N SER A 77 9.59 -11.94 8.58
CA SER A 77 10.69 -12.18 7.64
C SER A 77 11.73 -11.07 7.66
#